data_AF-A0A9X2M1A4-F1
#
_entry.id   AF-A0A9X2M1A4-F1
#
_cell.length_a   1.000
_cell.length_b   1.000
_cell.length_c   1.000
_cell.angle_alpha   90.00
_cell.angle_beta   90.00
_cell.angle_gamma   90.00
#
_symmetry.space_group_name_H-M   'P 1'
#
loop_
_entity.id
_entity.type
_entity.pdbx_description
1 polymer ?
#
loop_
_entity_poly.entity_id
_entity_poly.type
_entity_poly.pdbx_seq_one_letter_code
_entity_poly.pdbx_strand_id
1 'polypeptide(L)' 'MLESTDYIEPGDRPAAWMALAREYAARNWPRHEIAYALCVDEPTVDQLLADGGAAQQAAPAPVQ' A
#
# COMPACT_ATOMS: atom_id res chain seq x y z
N MET A 1 -12.59 17.59 -21.33
CA MET A 1 -12.58 17.40 -19.87
C MET A 1 -11.87 16.08 -19.62
N LEU A 2 -10.56 16.11 -19.39
CA LEU A 2 -9.80 14.93 -19.00
C LEU A 2 -9.87 14.89 -17.47
N GLU A 3 -10.70 14.01 -16.94
CA GLU A 3 -10.74 13.71 -15.52
C GLU A 3 -9.34 13.24 -15.11
N SER A 4 -8.63 14.11 -14.41
CA SER A 4 -7.28 13.88 -13.90
C SER A 4 -7.37 12.98 -12.66
N THR A 5 -7.85 11.76 -12.85
CA THR A 5 -8.25 10.83 -11.77
C THR A 5 -7.08 10.09 -11.11
N ASP A 6 -5.83 10.39 -11.48
CA ASP A 6 -4.65 9.69 -10.95
C ASP A 6 -3.67 10.61 -10.18
N TYR A 7 -4.12 11.82 -9.79
CA TYR A 7 -3.31 12.63 -8.89
C TYR A 7 -3.51 12.17 -7.45
N ILE A 8 -2.55 11.40 -6.93
CA ILE A 8 -2.45 11.14 -5.50
C ILE A 8 -1.69 12.29 -4.84
N GLU A 9 -2.40 13.06 -4.01
CA GLU A 9 -1.83 14.13 -3.19
C GLU A 9 -0.62 13.58 -2.39
N PRO A 10 0.46 14.36 -2.23
CA PRO A 10 1.68 13.88 -1.57
C PRO A 10 1.47 13.34 -0.14
N GLY A 11 0.40 13.76 0.54
CA GLY A 11 0.00 13.22 1.85
C GLY A 11 -0.60 11.81 1.80
N ASP A 12 -1.21 11.41 0.69
CA ASP A 12 -1.89 10.12 0.51
C ASP A 12 -1.03 9.05 -0.15
N ARG A 13 0.13 9.43 -0.71
CA ARG A 13 1.08 8.48 -1.33
C ARG A 13 1.52 7.33 -0.41
N PRO A 14 1.78 7.54 0.89
CA PRO A 14 2.14 6.44 1.79
C PRO A 14 1.01 5.41 1.92
N ALA A 15 -0.23 5.87 2.05
CA ALA A 15 -1.40 5.01 2.16
C ALA A 15 -1.67 4.23 0.86
N ALA A 16 -1.51 4.90 -0.29
CA ALA A 16 -1.63 4.27 -1.60
C ALA A 16 -0.56 3.20 -1.83
N TRP A 17 0.70 3.47 -1.48
CA TRP A 17 1.78 2.49 -1.57
C TRP A 17 1.59 1.31 -0.63
N MET A 18 1.07 1.53 0.59
CA MET A 18 0.70 0.42 1.49
C MET A 18 -0.41 -0.44 0.90
N ALA A 19 -1.46 0.18 0.34
CA ALA A 19 -2.57 -0.55 -0.27
C ALA A 19 -2.10 -1.41 -1.46
N LEU A 20 -1.27 -0.84 -2.34
CA LEU A 20 -0.69 -1.55 -3.49
C LEU A 20 0.28 -2.66 -3.06
N ALA A 21 1.18 -2.39 -2.10
CA ALA A 21 2.11 -3.40 -1.58
C ALA A 21 1.37 -4.63 -1.04
N ARG A 22 0.27 -4.42 -0.30
CA ARG A 22 -0.58 -5.50 0.20
C ARG A 22 -1.31 -6.24 -0.92
N GLU A 23 -1.82 -5.52 -1.92
CA GLU A 23 -2.48 -6.16 -3.07
C GLU A 23 -1.53 -7.09 -3.82
N TYR A 24 -0.30 -6.64 -4.08
CA TYR A 24 0.70 -7.47 -4.74
C TYR A 24 1.14 -8.66 -3.87
N ALA A 25 1.32 -8.45 -2.56
CA ALA A 25 1.61 -9.53 -1.63
C ALA A 25 0.48 -10.58 -1.58
N ALA A 26 -0.79 -10.15 -1.61
CA ALA A 26 -1.96 -11.04 -1.65
C ALA A 26 -2.02 -11.86 -2.96
N ARG A 27 -1.47 -11.32 -4.05
CA ARG A 27 -1.29 -12.02 -5.34
C ARG A 27 -0.07 -12.95 -5.36
N ASN A 28 0.60 -13.16 -4.23
CA ASN A 28 1.82 -13.96 -4.11
C ASN A 28 3.02 -13.42 -4.92
N TRP A 29 3.07 -12.10 -5.15
CA TRP A 29 4.23 -11.49 -5.79
C TRP A 29 5.45 -11.52 -4.85
N PRO A 30 6.65 -11.80 -5.37
CA PRO A 30 7.85 -11.73 -4.57
C PRO A 30 8.23 -10.27 -4.28
N ARG A 31 8.90 -10.03 -3.14
CA ARG A 31 9.24 -8.68 -2.65
C ARG A 31 10.00 -7.82 -3.66
N HIS A 32 10.91 -8.40 -4.44
CA HIS A 32 11.65 -7.69 -5.49
C HIS A 32 10.75 -7.19 -6.63
N GLU A 33 9.71 -7.94 -7.03
CA GLU A 33 8.74 -7.50 -8.04
C GLU A 33 7.86 -6.37 -7.50
N ILE A 34 7.49 -6.43 -6.23
CA ILE A 34 6.72 -5.38 -5.54
C ILE A 34 7.54 -4.10 -5.44
N ALA A 35 8.81 -4.22 -5.06
CA ALA A 35 9.78 -3.14 -4.99
C ALA A 35 9.95 -2.46 -6.36
N TYR A 36 10.09 -3.27 -7.42
CA TYR A 36 10.16 -2.78 -8.78
C TYR A 36 8.87 -2.05 -9.21
N ALA A 37 7.70 -2.62 -8.93
CA ALA A 37 6.41 -2.02 -9.29
C ALA A 37 6.12 -0.70 -8.57
N LEU A 38 6.54 -0.58 -7.31
CA LEU A 38 6.35 0.62 -6.48
C LEU A 38 7.51 1.64 -6.61
N CYS A 39 8.57 1.28 -7.33
CA CYS A 39 9.80 2.09 -7.46
C CYS A 39 10.42 2.43 -6.08
N VAL A 40 10.48 1.43 -5.20
CA VAL A 40 11.08 1.52 -3.85
C VAL A 40 12.02 0.34 -3.61
N ASP A 41 12.85 0.41 -2.58
CA ASP A 41 13.71 -0.70 -2.17
C ASP A 41 12.92 -1.82 -1.45
N GLU A 42 13.40 -3.06 -1.55
CA GLU A 42 12.86 -4.23 -0.82
C GLU A 42 12.66 -4.02 0.69
N PRO A 43 13.59 -3.41 1.46
CA PRO A 43 13.36 -3.09 2.87
C PRO A 43 12.18 -2.14 3.09
N THR A 44 11.93 -1.21 2.16
CA THR A 44 10.77 -0.31 2.22
C THR A 44 9.48 -1.07 2.01
N VAL A 45 9.47 -2.07 1.10
CA VAL A 45 8.31 -2.98 0.94
C VAL A 45 8.04 -3.76 2.22
N ASP A 46 9.09 -4.25 2.89
CA ASP A 46 8.93 -4.98 4.16
C ASP A 46 8.35 -4.07 5.26
N GLN A 47 8.79 -2.82 5.34
CA GLN A 47 8.19 -1.82 6.23
C GLN A 47 6.73 -1.51 5.88
N LEU A 48 6.39 -1.35 4.60
CA LEU A 48 5.00 -1.10 4.16
C LEU A 48 4.07 -2.27 4.52
N LEU A 49 4.56 -3.51 4.40
CA LEU A 49 3.82 -4.71 4.77
C LEU A 49 3.74 -4.89 6.31
N ALA A 50 4.81 -4.54 7.04
CA ALA A 50 4.86 -4.64 8.50
C ALA A 50 3.99 -3.59 9.20
N ASP A 51 4.08 -2.32 8.78
CA ASP A 51 3.28 -1.20 9.29
C ASP A 51 1.79 -1.40 8.98
N GLY A 52 1.52 -2.05 7.84
CA GLY A 52 0.20 -2.49 7.47
C GLY A 52 -0.41 -3.55 8.40
N GLY A 53 0.38 -4.30 9.17
CA GLY A 53 -0.15 -5.18 10.22
C GLY A 53 -0.75 -4.42 11.40
N ALA A 54 -0.18 -3.25 11.73
CA ALA A 54 -0.60 -2.45 12.89
C ALA A 54 -1.85 -1.60 12.60
N ALA A 55 -1.96 -1.03 11.39
CA ALA A 55 -3.09 -0.18 11.02
C ALA A 55 -4.38 -0.95 10.66
N GLN A 56 -4.29 -2.22 10.26
CA GLN A 56 -5.47 -3.02 9.86
C GLN A 56 -6.29 -3.56 11.06
N GLN A 57 -5.78 -3.47 12.30
CA GLN A 57 -6.54 -3.83 13.51
C GLN A 57 -7.43 -2.69 14.04
N ALA A 58 -7.38 -1.50 13.43
CA ALA A 58 -8.29 -0.39 13.71
C ALA A 58 -9.42 -0.31 12.68
N ALA A 59 -10.08 -1.43 12.38
CA ALA A 59 -11.42 -1.37 11.80
C ALA A 59 -12.40 -1.04 12.95
N PRO A 60 -13.13 0.09 12.94
CA PRO A 60 -14.17 0.30 13.93
C PRO A 60 -15.23 -0.78 13.71
N ALA A 61 -15.42 -1.63 14.73
CA ALA A 61 -16.51 -2.60 14.77
C ALA A 61 -17.84 -1.90 14.42
N PRO A 62 -18.75 -2.55 13.67
CA PRO A 62 -20.06 -1.96 13.40
C PRO A 62 -20.78 -1.77 14.73
N VAL A 63 -21.08 -0.52 15.05
CA VAL A 63 -22.00 -0.19 16.16
C VAL A 63 -23.38 -0.74 15.79
N GLN A 64 -23.86 -1.69 16.58
CA GLN A 64 -25.25 -2.16 16.58
C GLN A 64 -26.07 -1.26 17.50
#